data_AF-A0A150SEJ5-F1
#
_entry.id   AF-A0A150SEJ5-F1
#
_cell.length_a   1.000
_cell.length_b   1.000
_cell.length_c   1.000
_cell.angle_alpha   90.00
_cell.angle_beta   90.00
_cell.angle_gamma   90.00
#
_symmetry.space_group_name_H-M   'P 1'
#
loop_
_entity.id
_entity.type
_entity.pdbx_description
1 polymer ?
#
loop_
_entity_poly.entity_id
_entity_poly.type
_entity_poly.pdbx_seq_one_letter_code
_entity_poly.pdbx_strand_id
1 'polypeptide(L)'
;MILKARVDLHGTKIEAARGGDGGHGGVFQIGGAPGLGAPGGQGFGGSPFGCSGGDGGKGGNGGHGGGGQGGPSIAIVVVGASLPGGMGAELTAGTGGKGGLGANPSVPGSTGDDGLAIDVAGFPQ
;
A
#
# COMPACT_ATOMS: atom_id res chain seq x y z
N MET A 1 -35.40 0.04 7.97
CA MET A 1 -34.80 1.30 8.46
C MET A 1 -33.34 1.28 8.01
N ILE A 2 -32.92 2.18 7.11
CA ILE A 2 -31.51 2.29 6.69
C ILE A 2 -30.83 3.28 7.63
N LEU A 3 -29.78 2.83 8.32
CA LEU A 3 -28.96 3.70 9.16
C LEU A 3 -28.23 4.72 8.27
N LYS A 4 -28.59 6.01 8.38
CA LYS A 4 -27.75 7.11 7.89
C LYS A 4 -26.84 7.56 9.02
N ALA A 5 -25.66 6.94 9.11
CA ALA A 5 -24.62 7.34 10.03
C ALA A 5 -23.50 8.09 9.29
N ARG A 6 -22.86 9.03 10.00
CA ARG A 6 -21.68 9.76 9.55
C ARG A 6 -20.59 9.56 10.59
N VAL A 7 -19.35 9.41 10.13
CA VAL A 7 -18.17 9.38 11.00
C VAL A 7 -17.46 10.72 10.84
N ASP A 8 -17.07 11.33 11.96
CA ASP A 8 -16.25 12.54 12.01
C ASP A 8 -15.01 12.26 12.86
N LEU A 9 -13.85 12.74 12.42
CA LEU A 9 -12.56 12.53 13.09
C LEU A 9 -12.04 13.88 13.61
N HIS A 10 -11.70 13.96 14.90
CA HIS A 10 -11.22 15.19 15.53
C HIS A 10 -10.06 14.91 16.48
N GLY A 11 -9.01 15.74 16.43
CA GLY A 11 -7.91 15.70 17.40
C GLY A 11 -7.07 14.42 17.34
N THR A 12 -7.11 13.71 16.22
CA THR A 12 -6.42 12.44 16.02
C THR A 12 -5.33 12.61 14.97
N LYS A 13 -4.21 11.90 15.14
CA LYS A 13 -3.22 11.68 14.10
C LYS A 13 -3.30 10.25 13.61
N ILE A 14 -3.39 10.05 12.30
CA ILE A 14 -3.45 8.73 11.66
C ILE A 14 -2.30 8.63 10.68
N GLU A 15 -1.40 7.68 10.93
CA GLU A 15 -0.25 7.41 10.09
C GLU A 15 -0.33 5.99 9.54
N ALA A 16 -0.12 5.85 8.23
CA ALA A 16 0.00 4.56 7.58
C ALA A 16 1.47 4.17 7.44
N ALA A 17 1.76 2.89 7.61
CA ALA A 17 3.10 2.37 7.39
C ALA A 17 3.44 2.28 5.89
N ARG A 18 4.74 2.39 5.57
CA ARG A 18 5.26 2.29 4.19
C ARG A 18 4.96 0.92 3.58
N GLY A 19 4.61 0.91 2.28
CA GLY A 19 4.50 -0.32 1.49
C GLY A 19 5.85 -0.96 1.14
N GLY A 20 5.84 -2.28 0.98
CA GLY A 20 7.03 -3.08 0.64
C GLY A 20 7.41 -2.97 -0.83
N ASP A 21 8.70 -3.02 -1.13
CA ASP A 21 9.18 -2.93 -2.52
C ASP A 21 8.87 -4.21 -3.31
N GLY A 22 8.67 -4.10 -4.61
CA GLY A 22 8.44 -5.24 -5.50
C GLY A 22 9.73 -6.05 -5.75
N GLY A 23 9.58 -7.37 -5.89
CA GLY A 23 10.70 -8.26 -6.17
C GLY A 23 11.26 -8.08 -7.59
N HIS A 24 12.57 -8.17 -7.76
CA HIS A 24 13.21 -8.08 -9.07
C HIS A 24 12.90 -9.30 -9.96
N GLY A 25 12.78 -9.11 -11.27
CA GLY A 25 12.67 -10.21 -12.22
C GLY A 25 13.95 -11.03 -12.35
N GLY A 26 13.82 -12.34 -12.60
CA GLY A 26 14.96 -13.25 -12.72
C GLY A 26 15.32 -13.58 -14.17
N VAL A 27 16.52 -13.22 -14.63
CA VAL A 27 17.01 -13.61 -15.98
C VAL A 27 17.35 -15.10 -15.95
N PHE A 28 16.55 -15.93 -16.63
CA PHE A 28 16.68 -17.39 -16.62
C PHE A 28 16.67 -18.03 -15.22
N GLN A 29 16.15 -17.31 -14.22
CA GLN A 29 16.10 -17.72 -12.83
C GLN A 29 14.73 -17.43 -12.22
N ILE A 30 14.52 -17.90 -10.99
CA ILE A 30 13.36 -17.55 -10.19
C ILE A 30 13.42 -16.05 -9.86
N GLY A 31 12.29 -15.35 -10.01
CA GLY A 31 12.19 -13.94 -9.66
C GLY A 31 12.32 -13.70 -8.15
N GLY A 32 12.84 -12.53 -7.81
CA GLY A 32 13.08 -12.07 -6.45
C GLY A 32 11.83 -12.09 -5.59
N ALA A 33 12.05 -12.35 -4.30
CA ALA A 33 11.01 -12.28 -3.29
C ALA A 33 10.46 -10.84 -3.19
N PRO A 34 9.17 -10.67 -2.89
CA PRO A 34 8.62 -9.37 -2.57
C PRO A 34 9.22 -8.81 -1.26
N GLY A 35 9.35 -7.50 -1.19
CA GLY A 35 9.60 -6.77 0.04
C GLY A 35 8.37 -6.74 0.93
N LEU A 36 8.57 -6.92 2.22
CA LEU A 36 7.51 -6.84 3.21
C LEU A 36 7.10 -5.38 3.44
N GLY A 37 5.80 -5.15 3.60
CA GLY A 37 5.28 -3.89 4.10
C GLY A 37 5.83 -3.60 5.50
N ALA A 38 6.02 -2.31 5.81
CA ALA A 38 6.45 -1.90 7.14
C ALA A 38 5.35 -2.25 8.17
N PRO A 39 5.73 -2.63 9.40
CA PRO A 39 4.78 -2.93 10.44
C PRO A 39 3.93 -1.71 10.77
N GLY A 40 2.66 -1.96 11.11
CA GLY A 40 1.73 -0.91 11.51
C GLY A 40 2.12 -0.26 12.83
N GLY A 41 1.58 0.93 13.08
CA GLY A 41 1.84 1.69 14.30
C GLY A 41 1.40 0.95 15.57
N GLN A 42 2.11 1.20 16.67
CA GLN A 42 1.74 0.64 17.97
C GLN A 42 0.40 1.23 18.44
N GLY A 43 -0.50 0.38 18.93
CA GLY A 43 -1.73 0.84 19.58
C GLY A 43 -1.42 1.66 20.83
N PHE A 44 -2.24 2.68 21.11
CA PHE A 44 -2.12 3.54 22.27
C PHE A 44 -3.48 3.72 22.96
N GLY A 45 -3.51 3.70 24.29
CA GLY A 45 -4.74 3.97 25.06
C GLY A 45 -5.90 3.01 24.79
N GLY A 46 -5.61 1.75 24.43
CA GLY A 46 -6.63 0.74 24.09
C GLY A 46 -7.04 0.73 22.62
N SER A 47 -6.46 1.57 21.78
CA SER A 47 -6.61 1.44 20.32
C SER A 47 -5.97 0.13 19.83
N PRO A 48 -6.52 -0.49 18.77
CA PRO A 48 -5.81 -1.57 18.08
C PRO A 48 -4.51 -1.06 17.44
N PHE A 49 -3.65 -1.99 17.05
CA PHE A 49 -2.50 -1.69 16.21
C PHE A 49 -2.95 -1.08 14.87
N GLY A 50 -2.14 -0.17 14.33
CA GLY A 50 -2.35 0.37 12.99
C GLY A 50 -2.17 -0.71 11.92
N CYS A 51 -2.67 -0.44 10.73
CA CYS A 51 -2.44 -1.30 9.56
C CYS A 51 -0.96 -1.26 9.15
N SER A 52 -0.41 -2.41 8.80
CA SER A 52 0.87 -2.47 8.09
C SER A 52 0.73 -1.89 6.68
N GLY A 53 1.86 -1.52 6.09
CA GLY A 53 1.90 -1.28 4.65
C GLY A 53 1.61 -2.57 3.89
N GLY A 54 1.17 -2.44 2.64
CA GLY A 54 0.99 -3.60 1.78
C GLY A 54 2.33 -4.19 1.35
N ASP A 55 2.40 -5.50 1.19
CA ASP A 55 3.57 -6.18 0.63
C ASP A 55 3.74 -5.85 -0.85
N GLY A 56 4.98 -5.89 -1.32
CA GLY A 56 5.27 -5.85 -2.75
C GLY A 56 4.81 -7.12 -3.48
N GLY A 57 4.74 -7.04 -4.80
CA GLY A 57 4.54 -8.18 -5.70
C GLY A 57 5.83 -8.96 -5.89
N LYS A 58 5.70 -10.26 -6.17
CA LYS A 58 6.84 -11.12 -6.54
C LYS A 58 7.36 -10.76 -7.93
N GLY A 59 8.68 -10.83 -8.13
CA GLY A 59 9.27 -10.74 -9.47
C GLY A 59 8.94 -11.97 -10.33
N GLY A 60 8.78 -11.74 -11.64
CA GLY A 60 8.53 -12.78 -12.65
C GLY A 60 9.74 -13.70 -12.84
N ASN A 61 9.45 -14.99 -13.09
CA ASN A 61 10.46 -16.01 -13.36
C ASN A 61 10.86 -16.06 -14.83
N GLY A 62 12.14 -16.32 -15.10
CA GLY A 62 12.66 -16.72 -16.42
C GLY A 62 12.58 -15.66 -17.52
N GLY A 63 13.33 -15.87 -18.61
CA GLY A 63 13.33 -14.96 -19.77
C GLY A 63 13.69 -13.52 -19.40
N HIS A 64 12.81 -12.57 -19.75
CA HIS A 64 12.93 -11.14 -19.38
C HIS A 64 12.19 -10.77 -18.08
N GLY A 65 11.72 -11.77 -17.30
CA GLY A 65 10.87 -11.66 -16.10
C GLY A 65 10.59 -10.25 -15.59
N GLY A 66 9.31 -9.86 -15.56
CA GLY A 66 8.92 -8.52 -15.07
C GLY A 66 9.20 -8.34 -13.58
N GLY A 67 9.52 -7.13 -13.15
CA GLY A 67 9.59 -6.82 -11.73
C GLY A 67 8.20 -6.81 -11.09
N GLY A 68 8.13 -7.14 -9.81
CA GLY A 68 6.90 -7.09 -9.04
C GLY A 68 6.48 -5.65 -8.75
N GLN A 69 5.18 -5.42 -8.53
CA GLN A 69 4.65 -4.11 -8.14
C GLN A 69 5.09 -3.72 -6.72
N GLY A 70 5.27 -2.45 -6.43
CA GLY A 70 5.41 -1.97 -5.05
C GLY A 70 4.09 -2.05 -4.28
N GLY A 71 4.16 -2.36 -2.98
CA GLY A 71 3.00 -2.43 -2.10
C GLY A 71 2.41 -1.04 -1.78
N PRO A 72 1.10 -0.93 -1.54
CA PRO A 72 0.46 0.34 -1.21
C PRO A 72 0.67 0.77 0.25
N SER A 73 0.47 2.06 0.50
CA SER A 73 0.35 2.66 1.82
C SER A 73 -0.89 3.56 1.84
N ILE A 74 -1.86 3.24 2.69
CA ILE A 74 -3.15 3.96 2.74
C ILE A 74 -3.52 4.26 4.19
N ALA A 75 -3.75 5.53 4.52
CA ALA A 75 -4.06 5.93 5.90
C ALA A 75 -5.52 5.64 6.29
N ILE A 76 -6.48 5.91 5.40
CA ILE A 76 -7.90 5.57 5.61
C ILE A 76 -8.47 4.90 4.36
N VAL A 77 -9.17 3.79 4.57
CA VAL A 77 -10.00 3.12 3.56
C VAL A 77 -11.45 3.17 3.98
N VAL A 78 -12.33 3.58 3.05
CA VAL A 78 -13.78 3.60 3.24
C VAL A 78 -14.43 2.66 2.22
N VAL A 79 -15.24 1.70 2.67
CA VAL A 79 -15.95 0.75 1.81
C VAL A 79 -17.46 0.96 1.96
N GLY A 80 -18.15 1.23 0.85
CA GLY A 80 -19.63 1.30 0.83
C GLY A 80 -20.29 2.45 1.59
N ALA A 81 -19.52 3.37 2.15
CA ALA A 81 -20.01 4.56 2.84
C ALA A 81 -19.44 5.83 2.20
N SER A 82 -20.14 6.94 2.39
CA SER A 82 -19.59 8.27 2.09
C SER A 82 -18.41 8.56 3.01
N LEU A 83 -17.39 9.24 2.47
CA LEU A 83 -16.23 9.71 3.23
C LEU A 83 -16.63 10.43 4.53
N PRO A 84 -15.79 10.40 5.58
CA PRO A 84 -16.03 11.16 6.80
C PRO A 84 -16.32 12.61 6.43
N GLY A 85 -17.44 13.17 6.90
CA GLY A 85 -17.81 14.49 6.44
C GLY A 85 -17.07 15.63 7.17
N GLY A 86 -16.38 15.33 8.28
CA GLY A 86 -15.46 16.21 8.98
C GLY A 86 -14.13 15.50 9.24
N MET A 87 -13.04 16.04 8.70
CA MET A 87 -11.66 15.59 8.96
C MET A 87 -10.90 16.70 9.68
N GLY A 88 -10.96 16.71 11.01
CA GLY A 88 -10.08 17.46 11.89
C GLY A 88 -8.91 16.61 12.41
N ALA A 89 -8.53 15.58 11.66
CA ALA A 89 -7.43 14.68 11.95
C ALA A 89 -6.26 14.96 10.98
N GLU A 90 -5.03 14.84 11.48
CA GLU A 90 -3.85 14.84 10.64
C GLU A 90 -3.68 13.43 10.04
N LEU A 91 -3.77 13.32 8.72
CA LEU A 91 -3.59 12.07 7.99
C LEU A 91 -2.24 12.09 7.30
N THR A 92 -1.52 10.98 7.38
CA THR A 92 -0.26 10.82 6.66
C THR A 92 -0.11 9.38 6.21
N ALA A 93 -0.29 9.13 4.92
CA ALA A 93 0.16 7.89 4.32
C ALA A 93 1.70 7.82 4.36
N GLY A 94 2.24 6.65 4.71
CA GLY A 94 3.61 6.30 4.39
C GLY A 94 3.83 6.24 2.88
N THR A 95 5.06 6.09 2.43
CA THR A 95 5.35 5.95 0.99
C THR A 95 4.85 4.61 0.47
N GLY A 96 4.42 4.56 -0.79
CA GLY A 96 4.29 3.29 -1.51
C GLY A 96 5.66 2.63 -1.70
N GLY A 97 5.68 1.31 -1.81
CA GLY A 97 6.87 0.56 -2.16
C GLY A 97 7.34 0.87 -3.58
N LYS A 98 8.64 0.75 -3.85
CA LYS A 98 9.15 0.87 -5.21
C LYS A 98 8.82 -0.37 -6.02
N GLY A 99 8.54 -0.19 -7.30
CA GLY A 99 8.42 -1.30 -8.23
C GLY A 99 9.75 -2.04 -8.39
N GLY A 100 9.69 -3.35 -8.51
CA GLY A 100 10.85 -4.18 -8.79
C GLY A 100 11.40 -3.90 -10.18
N LEU A 101 12.72 -3.90 -10.33
CA LEU A 101 13.35 -3.93 -11.65
C LEU A 101 12.99 -5.21 -12.42
N GLY A 102 12.78 -5.09 -13.72
CA GLY A 102 12.71 -6.23 -14.63
C GLY A 102 14.06 -6.89 -14.83
N ALA A 103 14.04 -8.13 -15.29
CA ALA A 103 15.27 -8.92 -15.49
C ALA A 103 16.17 -8.30 -16.58
N ASN A 104 15.57 -7.65 -17.59
CA ASN A 104 16.29 -6.90 -18.62
C ASN A 104 15.79 -5.44 -18.67
N PRO A 105 16.60 -4.46 -18.21
CA PRO A 105 16.18 -3.05 -18.16
C PRO A 105 16.03 -2.42 -19.56
N SER A 106 16.57 -3.04 -20.61
CA SER A 106 16.39 -2.59 -21.99
C SER A 106 15.03 -2.97 -22.58
N VAL A 107 14.23 -3.78 -21.89
CA VAL A 107 12.84 -4.12 -22.28
C VAL A 107 11.90 -3.11 -21.63
N PRO A 108 11.24 -2.23 -22.41
CA PRO A 108 10.29 -1.26 -21.86
C PRO A 108 9.14 -1.97 -21.14
N GLY A 109 8.73 -1.43 -19.98
CA GLY A 109 7.64 -2.00 -19.17
C GLY A 109 8.02 -3.28 -18.43
N SER A 110 9.30 -3.65 -18.40
CA SER A 110 9.76 -4.81 -17.61
C SER A 110 9.86 -4.51 -16.12
N THR A 111 9.91 -3.25 -15.70
CA THR A 111 9.86 -2.85 -14.29
C THR A 111 8.42 -2.89 -13.79
N GLY A 112 8.23 -3.34 -12.55
CA GLY A 112 6.95 -3.18 -11.86
C GLY A 112 6.68 -1.72 -11.56
N ASP A 113 5.41 -1.37 -11.41
CA ASP A 113 5.00 -0.02 -11.02
C ASP A 113 5.26 0.23 -9.54
N ASP A 114 5.50 1.48 -9.18
CA ASP A 114 5.54 1.92 -7.79
C ASP A 114 4.16 1.76 -7.13
N GLY A 115 4.17 1.44 -5.84
CA GLY A 115 2.98 1.39 -5.01
C GLY A 115 2.40 2.78 -4.75
N LEU A 116 1.09 2.83 -4.52
CA LEU A 116 0.38 4.08 -4.24
C LEU A 116 0.55 4.49 -2.77
N ALA A 117 0.65 5.80 -2.53
CA ALA A 117 0.53 6.42 -1.21
C ALA A 117 -0.69 7.34 -1.19
N ILE A 118 -1.69 7.03 -0.37
CA ILE A 118 -2.98 7.74 -0.40
C ILE A 118 -3.49 7.97 1.02
N ASP A 119 -3.79 9.23 1.37
CA ASP A 119 -4.33 9.53 2.69
C ASP A 119 -5.75 8.99 2.88
N VAL A 120 -6.60 9.09 1.86
CA VAL A 120 -7.98 8.60 1.90
C VAL A 120 -8.36 7.92 0.59
N ALA A 121 -8.74 6.65 0.66
CA ALA A 121 -9.25 5.87 -0.47
C ALA A 121 -10.69 5.41 -0.22
N GLY A 122 -11.57 5.63 -1.19
CA GLY A 122 -12.93 5.11 -1.20
C GLY A 122 -13.05 3.95 -2.19
N PHE A 123 -13.66 2.84 -1.78
CA PHE A 123 -13.94 1.70 -2.65
C PHE A 123 -15.46 1.42 -2.70
N PRO A 124 -15.99 1.13 -3.90
CA PRO A 124 -17.35 0.64 -4.03
C PRO A 124 -17.49 -0.74 -3.35
N GLN A 125 -18.71 -1.07 -2.93
CA GLN A 125 -19.09 -2.42 -2.50
C GLN A 125 -19.37 -3.33 -3.69
#